data_AF-A0A9E5M8P2-F1
#
_entry.id   AF-A0A9E5M8P2-F1
#
_cell.length_a   1.000
_cell.length_b   1.000
_cell.length_c   1.000
_cell.angle_alpha   90.00
_cell.angle_beta   90.00
_cell.angle_gamma   90.00
#
_symmetry.space_group_name_H-M   'P 1'
#
loop_
_entity.id
_entity.type
_entity.pdbx_description
1 polymer ?
#
loop_
_entity_poly.entity_id
_entity_poly.type
_entity_poly.pdbx_seq_one_letter_code
_entity_poly.pdbx_strand_id
1 'polypeptide(L)'
;MKVLNLQCASMHTFEGWFGSEDDYQSQRERGLVACPLCANTEVRKLPSAPRLNLGAAEPRSTQPASPAAPAASAGTTSPVSSVPSVSTAEAVASGL
;
A
#
# COMPACT_ATOMS: atom_id res chain seq x y z
N MET A 1 28.52 3.33 -0.49
CA MET A 1 27.89 2.27 0.33
C MET A 1 26.39 2.27 0.08
N LYS A 2 25.81 1.10 -0.14
CA LYS A 2 24.42 0.91 -0.54
C LYS A 2 23.77 -0.17 0.33
N VAL A 3 22.63 0.15 0.92
CA VAL A 3 21.80 -0.81 1.65
C VAL A 3 20.73 -1.35 0.72
N LEU A 4 20.64 -2.66 0.62
CA LEU A 4 19.68 -3.36 -0.22
C LEU A 4 18.78 -4.25 0.63
N ASN A 5 17.49 -4.26 0.32
CA ASN A 5 16.56 -5.24 0.87
C ASN A 5 16.67 -6.52 0.04
N LEU A 6 16.96 -7.63 0.71
CA LEU A 6 17.22 -8.92 0.11
C LEU A 6 16.26 -9.98 0.65
N GLN A 7 16.03 -11.02 -0.14
CA GLN A 7 15.21 -12.16 0.26
C GLN A 7 15.79 -13.46 -0.29
N CYS A 8 15.84 -14.51 0.53
CA CYS A 8 16.27 -15.84 0.08
C CYS A 8 15.10 -16.71 -0.43
N ALA A 9 15.39 -17.89 -1.00
CA ALA A 9 14.34 -18.82 -1.48
C ALA A 9 13.34 -19.24 -0.38
N SER A 10 13.76 -19.24 0.89
CA SER A 10 12.89 -19.52 2.05
C SER A 10 12.05 -18.33 2.51
N MET A 11 11.99 -17.25 1.73
CA MET A 11 11.24 -16.01 2.02
C MET A 11 11.70 -15.22 3.25
N HIS A 12 12.87 -15.51 3.80
CA HIS A 12 13.47 -14.65 4.82
C HIS A 12 13.97 -13.34 4.20
N THR A 13 13.50 -12.22 4.75
CA THR A 13 13.91 -10.87 4.34
C THR A 13 15.01 -10.35 5.27
N PHE A 14 16.05 -9.75 4.70
CA PHE A 14 17.15 -9.16 5.44
C PHE A 14 17.79 -8.03 4.65
N GLU A 15 18.62 -7.22 5.31
CA GLU A 15 19.33 -6.11 4.67
C GLU A 15 20.80 -6.48 4.44
N GLY A 16 21.34 -6.09 3.29
CA GLY A 16 22.74 -6.26 2.93
C GLY A 16 23.41 -4.92 2.63
N TRP A 17 24.64 -4.76 3.11
CA TRP A 17 25.43 -3.54 2.97
C TRP A 17 26.57 -3.78 1.99
N PHE A 18 26.52 -3.12 0.84
CA PHE A 18 27.46 -3.32 -0.27
C PHE A 18 28.19 -2.03 -0.62
N GLY A 19 29.36 -2.14 -1.27
CA GLY A 19 30.09 -0.96 -1.75
C GLY A 19 29.29 -0.20 -2.82
N SER A 20 28.74 -0.97 -3.76
CA SER A 20 28.02 -0.55 -4.96
C SER A 20 26.98 -1.60 -5.36
N GLU A 21 26.12 -1.30 -6.34
CA GLU A 21 25.19 -2.30 -6.91
C GLU A 21 25.95 -3.41 -7.66
N ASP A 22 27.01 -3.07 -8.38
CA ASP A 22 27.85 -4.01 -9.13
C ASP A 22 28.57 -5.02 -8.23
N ASP A 23 29.02 -4.56 -7.05
CA ASP A 23 29.61 -5.38 -6.00
C ASP A 23 28.61 -6.42 -5.47
N TYR A 24 27.35 -6.03 -5.22
CA TYR A 24 26.28 -6.98 -4.88
C TYR A 24 26.07 -8.04 -5.97
N GLN A 25 25.99 -7.63 -7.24
CA GLN A 25 25.78 -8.57 -8.34
C GLN A 25 26.95 -9.55 -8.47
N SER A 26 28.18 -9.04 -8.45
CA SER A 26 29.41 -9.84 -8.50
C SER A 26 29.49 -10.84 -7.34
N GLN A 27 29.17 -10.42 -6.12
CA GLN A 27 29.17 -11.32 -4.95
C GLN A 27 28.06 -12.38 -5.04
N ARG A 28 26.87 -12.00 -5.53
CA ARG A 28 25.75 -12.92 -5.70
C ARG A 28 26.03 -13.99 -6.76
N GLU A 29 26.58 -13.60 -7.91
CA GLU A 29 26.96 -14.53 -8.99
C GLU A 29 28.00 -15.55 -8.53
N ARG A 30 28.88 -15.16 -7.60
CA ARG A 30 29.87 -16.02 -6.97
C ARG A 30 29.32 -16.84 -5.79
N GLY A 31 28.03 -16.69 -5.45
CA GLY A 31 27.41 -17.38 -4.33
C GLY A 31 27.90 -16.93 -2.95
N LEU A 32 28.46 -15.72 -2.83
CA LEU A 32 29.02 -15.20 -1.57
C LEU A 32 27.99 -14.50 -0.69
N VAL A 33 26.79 -14.23 -1.21
CA VAL A 33 25.69 -13.62 -0.46
C VAL A 33 24.81 -14.74 0.09
N ALA A 34 24.85 -14.95 1.40
CA ALA A 34 24.07 -15.99 2.08
C ALA A 34 23.02 -15.39 3.02
N CYS A 35 21.89 -16.06 3.15
CA CYS A 35 20.87 -15.72 4.12
C CYS A 35 21.39 -15.96 5.56
N PRO A 36 21.33 -14.97 6.47
CA PRO A 36 21.82 -15.14 7.84
C PRO A 36 20.94 -16.08 8.69
N LEU A 37 19.75 -16.45 8.21
CA LEU A 37 18.81 -17.33 8.93
C LEU A 37 18.92 -18.80 8.52
N CYS A 38 19.19 -19.08 7.24
CA CYS A 38 19.20 -20.46 6.72
C CYS A 38 20.43 -20.81 5.89
N ALA A 39 21.40 -19.89 5.75
CA ALA A 39 22.61 -20.05 4.94
C ALA A 39 22.38 -20.30 3.44
N ASN A 40 21.14 -20.23 2.94
CA ASN A 40 20.87 -20.35 1.51
C ASN A 40 21.48 -19.17 0.73
N THR A 41 22.15 -19.46 -0.38
CA THR A 41 22.81 -18.49 -1.26
C THR A 41 21.92 -18.03 -2.41
N GLU A 42 20.76 -18.66 -2.62
CA GLU A 42 19.75 -18.17 -3.56
C GLU A 42 19.05 -16.93 -2.98
N VAL A 43 19.66 -15.77 -3.20
CA VAL A 43 19.22 -14.48 -2.69
C VAL A 43 18.84 -13.55 -3.84
N ARG A 44 17.71 -12.84 -3.72
CA ARG A 44 17.24 -11.84 -4.68
C ARG A 44 17.06 -10.47 -4.01
N LYS A 45 17.25 -9.41 -4.79
CA LYS A 45 16.98 -8.04 -4.37
C LYS A 45 15.49 -7.75 -4.47
N LEU A 46 14.90 -7.20 -3.41
CA LEU A 46 13.53 -6.71 -3.41
C LEU A 46 13.49 -5.31 -4.06
N PRO A 47 12.43 -5.00 -4.83
CA PRO A 47 12.21 -3.66 -5.33
C PRO A 47 11.94 -2.71 -4.16
N SER A 48 12.61 -1.56 -4.15
CA SER A 48 12.27 -0.48 -3.21
C SER A 48 10.98 0.19 -3.66
N ALA A 49 9.93 0.12 -2.86
CA ALA A 49 8.66 0.75 -3.20
C ALA A 49 8.82 2.29 -3.25
N PRO A 50 8.44 2.95 -4.36
CA PRO A 50 8.37 4.41 -4.39
C PRO A 50 7.23 4.86 -3.46
N ARG A 51 7.52 5.79 -2.55
CA ARG A 51 6.48 6.44 -1.73
C ARG A 51 5.69 7.39 -2.63
N LEU A 52 4.55 6.93 -3.11
CA LEU A 52 3.60 7.78 -3.82
C LEU A 52 2.74 8.53 -2.79
N ASN A 53 2.97 9.83 -2.66
CA ASN A 53 2.09 10.71 -1.89
C ASN A 53 0.84 11.00 -2.73
N LEU A 54 -0.13 10.08 -2.69
CA LEU A 54 -1.48 10.35 -3.17
C LEU A 54 -2.10 11.32 -2.16
N GLY A 55 -2.07 12.62 -2.51
CA GLY A 55 -2.37 13.75 -1.62
C GLY A 55 -3.41 13.42 -0.56
N ALA A 56 -2.98 13.33 0.70
CA ALA A 56 -3.90 13.36 1.82
C ALA A 56 -4.64 14.70 1.74
N ALA A 57 -5.95 14.66 1.53
CA ALA A 57 -6.77 15.83 1.74
C ALA A 57 -6.47 16.32 3.17
N GLU A 58 -6.07 17.59 3.27
CA GLU A 58 -5.79 18.25 4.54
C GLU A 58 -6.94 17.93 5.50
N PRO A 59 -6.68 17.43 6.73
CA PRO A 59 -7.73 17.30 7.72
C PRO A 59 -8.30 18.69 7.90
N ARG A 60 -9.52 18.91 7.36
CA ARG A 60 -10.22 20.17 7.43
C ARG A 60 -10.20 20.57 8.89
N SER A 61 -9.43 21.61 9.21
CA SER A 61 -9.34 22.14 10.57
C SER A 61 -10.77 22.37 11.05
N THR A 62 -11.24 21.53 11.96
CA THR A 62 -12.40 21.85 12.78
C THR A 62 -11.96 22.98 13.68
N GLN A 63 -12.07 24.20 13.15
CA GLN A 63 -12.11 25.41 13.95
C GLN A 63 -13.22 25.20 14.99
N PRO A 64 -12.92 25.20 16.31
CA PRO A 64 -13.97 25.20 17.30
C PRO A 64 -14.78 26.49 17.11
N ALA A 65 -16.01 26.33 16.62
CA ALA A 65 -16.99 27.39 16.58
C ALA A 65 -17.28 27.81 18.02
N SER A 66 -16.85 29.03 18.37
CA SER A 66 -17.29 29.69 19.60
C SER A 66 -18.81 29.93 19.50
N PRO A 67 -19.61 29.56 20.53
CA PRO A 67 -21.06 29.55 20.42
C PRO A 67 -21.65 30.96 20.45
N ALA A 68 -22.23 31.37 19.32
CA ALA A 68 -23.20 32.47 19.28
C ALA A 68 -24.57 31.95 19.77
N ALA A 69 -25.12 32.62 20.78
CA ALA A 69 -26.46 32.38 21.32
C ALA A 69 -27.58 32.79 20.31
N PRO A 70 -28.82 32.29 20.48
CA PRO A 70 -29.73 31.95 19.38
C PRO A 70 -30.76 33.04 19.06
N ALA A 71 -31.19 33.09 17.80
CA ALA A 71 -32.46 33.72 17.42
C ALA A 71 -33.09 33.03 16.19
N ALA A 72 -34.23 32.40 16.46
CA ALA A 72 -35.45 32.35 15.64
C ALA A 72 -35.50 31.54 14.33
N SER A 73 -36.29 30.47 14.43
CA SER A 73 -37.45 30.13 13.58
C SER A 73 -37.27 29.33 12.29
N ALA A 74 -37.51 28.02 12.45
CA ALA A 74 -38.63 27.26 11.88
C ALA A 74 -38.83 27.19 10.34
N GLY A 75 -38.83 25.95 9.85
CA GLY A 75 -39.38 25.47 8.57
C GLY A 75 -38.71 24.13 8.22
N THR A 76 -39.13 22.97 8.75
CA THR A 76 -40.30 22.16 8.32
C THR A 76 -40.43 22.09 6.80
N THR A 77 -39.77 21.13 6.15
CA THR A 77 -40.40 19.89 5.64
C THR A 77 -39.41 19.12 4.75
N SER A 78 -39.05 17.91 5.16
CA SER A 78 -38.67 16.85 4.22
C SER A 78 -39.93 16.41 3.44
N PRO A 79 -39.80 15.97 2.19
CA PRO A 79 -40.06 14.54 2.02
C PRO A 79 -39.11 13.81 1.06
N VAL A 80 -38.83 12.59 1.50
CA VAL A 80 -38.52 11.36 0.78
C VAL A 80 -38.95 11.29 -0.70
N SER A 81 -38.02 10.84 -1.55
CA SER A 81 -38.31 9.83 -2.59
C SER A 81 -37.00 9.32 -3.18
N SER A 82 -36.58 8.10 -2.83
CA SER A 82 -36.99 6.84 -3.49
C SER A 82 -36.02 6.46 -4.61
N VAL A 83 -35.08 5.58 -4.29
CA VAL A 83 -34.32 4.80 -5.28
C VAL A 83 -35.13 3.55 -5.65
N PRO A 84 -35.45 3.30 -6.93
CA PRO A 84 -35.91 1.99 -7.34
C PRO A 84 -34.73 1.02 -7.43
N SER A 85 -34.90 -0.11 -6.75
CA SER A 85 -34.11 -1.34 -6.87
C SER A 85 -34.68 -2.20 -8.01
N VAL A 86 -33.83 -2.64 -8.94
CA VAL A 86 -33.98 -3.87 -9.75
C VAL A 86 -32.56 -4.35 -10.13
N SER A 87 -32.12 -5.57 -9.77
CA SER A 87 -32.39 -6.89 -10.42
C SER A 87 -31.79 -6.95 -11.84
N THR A 88 -31.05 -7.95 -12.34
CA THR A 88 -30.87 -9.37 -12.01
C THR A 88 -29.63 -9.93 -12.72
N ALA A 89 -29.27 -11.16 -12.37
CA ALA A 89 -28.17 -12.01 -12.84
C ALA A 89 -28.34 -12.61 -14.27
N GLU A 90 -27.35 -13.45 -14.63
CA GLU A 90 -27.19 -14.36 -15.80
C GLU A 90 -26.61 -13.74 -17.08
N ALA A 91 -25.71 -14.40 -17.83
CA ALA A 91 -25.62 -15.83 -18.08
C ALA A 91 -24.17 -16.33 -18.27
N VAL A 92 -23.92 -17.52 -17.73
CA VAL A 92 -22.86 -18.45 -18.11
C VAL A 92 -23.23 -19.12 -19.43
N ALA A 93 -22.36 -19.06 -20.42
CA ALA A 93 -22.44 -19.89 -21.61
C ALA A 93 -21.14 -20.69 -21.75
N SER A 94 -21.13 -21.87 -21.13
CA SER A 94 -20.21 -22.95 -21.50
C SER A 94 -20.71 -23.57 -22.81
N GLY A 95 -19.98 -23.34 -23.90
CA GLY A 95 -20.15 -23.99 -25.18
C GLY A 95 -19.00 -24.98 -25.40
N LEU A 96 -19.37 -26.27 -25.31
CA LEU A 96 -18.94 -27.43 -26.09
C LEU A 96 -17.64 -27.31 -26.90
#